data_AF-A0A7V6B7T5-F1
#
_entry.id   AF-A0A7V6B7T5-F1
#
_cell.length_a   1.000
_cell.length_b   1.000
_cell.length_c   1.000
_cell.angle_alpha   90.00
_cell.angle_beta   90.00
_cell.angle_gamma   90.00
#
_symmetry.space_group_name_H-M   'P 1'
#
loop_
_entity.id
_entity.type
_entity.pdbx_description
1 polymer ?
#
loop_
_entity_poly.entity_id
_entity_poly.type
_entity_poly.pdbx_seq_one_letter_code
_entity_poly.pdbx_strand_id
1 'polypeptide(L)'
;MDERLRITKLMFAMWLIAFFCPPSSFAQCSVGTPVYHDCFNVTFQGCCASGQTDAGRVDVLQWCENGFLCQAICNPFDYQNAYCGWNSQYGIYDCGPSRAQDPSLVHPYECNIPCNGVSEAGCCEGQTLLKYCKQGRLVIINCAANQGSYKFCGWDPVYQGYACTVSPAGGPPGYPYQCSGTTPCIPSCSGKQCGDDGCGSVCGTCPSNEVCQNGVCVALCQRKCEGKECGPDGCGGTCGQCPPDFACSEQGLCVKPPCIPDCKNKECGSDLCGGSCGVCQPPKICSPYFKCVLPEDIIPRDYDVHVTQEEPTREEELADPFYFETAPIFICPDGFVAKYGQCVPANQSKSRSASCSASDSSSLSLSIFLLGFLGILGIRRPIRGNPR
;
A
#
# COMPACT_ATOMS: atom_id res chain seq x y z
N MET A 1 1.47 55.88 16.64
CA MET A 1 0.43 55.66 15.60
C MET A 1 0.54 54.25 14.98
N ASP A 2 0.95 53.22 15.74
CA ASP A 2 1.43 51.96 15.12
C ASP A 2 0.87 50.67 15.78
N GLU A 3 -0.40 50.71 16.18
CA GLU A 3 -1.06 49.57 16.85
C GLU A 3 -2.45 49.30 16.27
N ARG A 4 -3.23 50.37 16.00
CA ARG A 4 -4.53 50.29 15.29
C ARG A 4 -4.43 49.76 13.83
N LEU A 5 -3.23 49.78 13.24
CA LEU A 5 -2.99 49.28 11.86
C LEU A 5 -2.71 47.76 11.80
N ARG A 6 -2.37 47.12 12.93
CA ARG A 6 -2.16 45.66 12.99
C ARG A 6 -3.48 44.91 13.15
N ILE A 7 -4.38 45.43 13.99
CA ILE A 7 -5.69 44.82 14.27
C ILE A 7 -6.56 44.77 13.00
N THR A 8 -6.55 45.84 12.19
CA THR A 8 -7.31 45.91 10.92
C THR A 8 -6.83 44.92 9.87
N LYS A 9 -5.53 44.58 9.82
CA LYS A 9 -4.99 43.55 8.91
C LYS A 9 -5.36 42.12 9.35
N LEU A 10 -5.36 41.85 10.66
CA LEU A 10 -5.75 40.54 11.20
C LEU A 10 -7.24 40.24 11.00
N MET A 11 -8.12 41.23 11.13
CA MET A 11 -9.55 41.02 10.89
C MET A 11 -9.89 40.84 9.39
N PHE A 12 -9.17 41.48 8.48
CA PHE A 12 -9.34 41.25 7.03
C PHE A 12 -8.84 39.86 6.59
N ALA A 13 -7.76 39.35 7.20
CA ALA A 13 -7.27 38.00 6.91
C ALA A 13 -8.27 36.91 7.36
N MET A 14 -8.91 37.08 8.53
CA MET A 14 -9.93 36.13 9.01
C MET A 14 -11.22 36.13 8.15
N TRP A 15 -11.56 37.24 7.49
CA TRP A 15 -12.76 37.31 6.65
C TRP A 15 -12.60 36.60 5.29
N LEU A 16 -11.37 36.50 4.78
CA LEU A 16 -11.07 35.77 3.53
C LEU A 16 -11.00 34.24 3.70
N ILE A 17 -10.71 33.75 4.91
CA ILE A 17 -10.63 32.30 5.19
C ILE A 17 -12.04 31.69 5.35
N ALA A 18 -13.03 32.46 5.78
CA ALA A 18 -14.42 32.01 5.94
C ALA A 18 -15.17 31.73 4.62
N PHE A 19 -14.67 32.26 3.48
CA PHE A 19 -15.30 32.06 2.15
C PHE A 19 -14.73 30.87 1.36
N PHE A 20 -13.74 30.16 1.91
CA PHE A 20 -13.21 28.90 1.38
C PHE A 20 -13.50 27.71 2.31
N CYS A 21 -14.66 27.72 2.97
CA CYS A 21 -15.28 26.46 3.33
C CYS A 21 -15.77 25.84 2.01
N PRO A 22 -15.19 24.74 1.50
CA PRO A 22 -15.80 24.03 0.38
C PRO A 22 -17.22 23.65 0.80
N PRO A 23 -18.22 23.68 -0.12
CA PRO A 23 -19.58 23.33 0.25
C PRO A 23 -19.54 21.96 0.92
N SER A 24 -20.04 21.91 2.16
CA SER A 24 -20.14 20.67 2.94
C SER A 24 -20.67 19.59 2.02
N SER A 25 -19.90 18.51 1.85
CA SER A 25 -20.27 17.44 0.93
C SER A 25 -21.54 16.76 1.42
N PHE A 26 -22.68 17.28 1.00
CA PHE A 26 -23.99 16.69 1.25
C PHE A 26 -23.93 15.24 0.76
N ALA A 27 -24.37 14.30 1.60
CA ALA A 27 -24.44 12.91 1.22
C ALA A 27 -25.29 12.81 -0.05
N GLN A 28 -24.72 12.23 -1.11
CA GLN A 28 -25.37 12.19 -2.43
C GLN A 28 -26.70 11.42 -2.36
N CYS A 29 -26.77 10.44 -1.46
CA CYS A 29 -27.95 9.65 -1.11
C CYS A 29 -28.19 9.74 0.41
N SER A 30 -29.45 9.81 0.83
CA SER A 30 -29.87 9.79 2.24
C SER A 30 -29.55 8.47 2.95
N VAL A 31 -29.61 7.35 2.21
CA VAL A 31 -29.20 6.01 2.63
C VAL A 31 -28.45 5.31 1.49
N GLY A 32 -27.81 4.16 1.74
CA GLY A 32 -27.13 3.38 0.71
C GLY A 32 -25.94 4.09 0.05
N THR A 33 -25.73 3.87 -1.25
CA THR A 33 -24.60 4.43 -2.03
C THR A 33 -25.05 5.03 -3.36
N PRO A 34 -24.46 6.15 -3.81
CA PRO A 34 -24.64 6.65 -5.18
C PRO A 34 -23.96 5.71 -6.17
N VAL A 35 -24.62 5.46 -7.30
CA VAL A 35 -24.16 4.49 -8.30
C VAL A 35 -23.96 5.14 -9.66
N TYR A 36 -24.80 6.10 -10.02
CA TYR A 36 -24.76 6.79 -11.31
C TYR A 36 -25.12 8.28 -11.16
N HIS A 37 -24.49 9.18 -11.91
CA HIS A 37 -24.85 10.61 -12.01
C HIS A 37 -25.93 10.84 -13.08
N ASP A 38 -26.90 9.94 -13.14
CA ASP A 38 -28.13 10.05 -13.92
C ASP A 38 -29.17 9.16 -13.22
N CYS A 39 -30.41 9.63 -13.13
CA CYS A 39 -31.52 8.88 -12.56
C CYS A 39 -32.29 8.05 -13.61
N PHE A 40 -32.03 8.25 -14.90
CA PHE A 40 -32.80 7.66 -15.99
C PHE A 40 -34.31 7.97 -15.83
N ASN A 41 -35.14 6.92 -15.68
CA ASN A 41 -36.58 7.03 -15.40
C ASN A 41 -36.94 6.69 -13.94
N VAL A 42 -35.97 6.57 -13.04
CA VAL A 42 -36.20 6.25 -11.64
C VAL A 42 -36.62 7.51 -10.88
N THR A 43 -37.64 7.40 -10.02
CA THR A 43 -38.18 8.51 -9.23
C THR A 43 -37.64 8.49 -7.79
N PHE A 44 -37.97 9.52 -7.01
CA PHE A 44 -37.60 9.58 -5.58
C PHE A 44 -38.28 8.49 -4.74
N GLN A 45 -39.51 8.09 -5.10
CA GLN A 45 -40.21 6.95 -4.48
C GLN A 45 -39.49 5.62 -4.69
N GLY A 46 -38.56 5.57 -5.65
CA GLY A 46 -37.76 4.40 -5.96
C GLY A 46 -38.52 3.29 -6.65
N CYS A 47 -37.85 2.15 -6.75
CA CYS A 47 -38.29 0.92 -7.36
C CYS A 47 -37.34 -0.21 -6.94
N CYS A 48 -37.75 -1.45 -7.19
CA CYS A 48 -36.95 -2.62 -6.92
C CYS A 48 -36.22 -3.12 -8.17
N ALA A 49 -35.02 -3.62 -7.95
CA ALA A 49 -34.30 -4.51 -8.84
C ALA A 49 -33.98 -5.81 -8.06
N SER A 50 -33.39 -6.79 -8.73
CA SER A 50 -32.85 -7.96 -8.03
C SER A 50 -31.65 -8.51 -8.77
N GLY A 51 -30.62 -8.87 -8.01
CA GLY A 51 -29.37 -9.46 -8.49
C GLY A 51 -29.34 -10.96 -8.34
N GLN A 52 -28.45 -11.60 -9.10
CA GLN A 52 -27.87 -12.88 -8.69
C GLN A 52 -26.51 -12.63 -8.05
N THR A 53 -26.25 -13.39 -6.99
CA THR A 53 -24.97 -13.52 -6.31
C THR A 53 -24.75 -15.00 -6.03
N ASP A 54 -23.55 -15.40 -5.67
CA ASP A 54 -23.25 -16.79 -5.29
C ASP A 54 -24.00 -17.20 -3.99
N ALA A 55 -24.52 -16.24 -3.22
CA ALA A 55 -25.43 -16.45 -2.09
C ALA A 55 -26.92 -16.59 -2.53
N GLY A 56 -27.20 -16.56 -3.82
CA GLY A 56 -28.52 -16.57 -4.43
C GLY A 56 -29.04 -15.17 -4.81
N ARG A 57 -30.36 -15.08 -5.00
CA ARG A 57 -31.04 -13.85 -5.42
C ARG A 57 -31.07 -12.82 -4.29
N VAL A 58 -30.50 -11.64 -4.53
CA VAL A 58 -30.62 -10.46 -3.65
C VAL A 58 -31.63 -9.47 -4.20
N ASP A 59 -32.39 -8.83 -3.32
CA ASP A 59 -33.27 -7.72 -3.70
C ASP A 59 -32.52 -6.39 -3.51
N VAL A 60 -32.75 -5.46 -4.43
CA VAL A 60 -32.01 -4.20 -4.52
C VAL A 60 -33.02 -3.07 -4.61
N LEU A 61 -32.91 -2.09 -3.72
CA LEU A 61 -33.67 -0.85 -3.76
C LEU A 61 -32.89 0.18 -4.59
N GLN A 62 -33.55 0.87 -5.52
CA GLN A 62 -32.98 1.99 -6.27
C GLN A 62 -33.92 3.20 -6.27
N TRP A 63 -33.39 4.41 -6.13
CA TRP A 63 -34.16 5.66 -6.17
C TRP A 63 -33.32 6.81 -6.74
N CYS A 64 -33.99 7.88 -7.16
CA CYS A 64 -33.34 9.11 -7.60
C CYS A 64 -33.25 10.11 -6.44
N GLU A 65 -32.04 10.55 -6.11
CA GLU A 65 -31.82 11.59 -5.10
C GLU A 65 -30.65 12.49 -5.52
N ASN A 66 -30.82 13.82 -5.38
CA ASN A 66 -29.79 14.82 -5.71
C ASN A 66 -29.18 14.72 -7.14
N GLY A 67 -29.89 14.11 -8.10
CA GLY A 67 -29.40 13.85 -9.46
C GLY A 67 -28.58 12.57 -9.61
N PHE A 68 -28.50 11.75 -8.56
CA PHE A 68 -27.85 10.43 -8.57
C PHE A 68 -28.89 9.31 -8.52
N LEU A 69 -28.62 8.23 -9.26
CA LEU A 69 -29.22 6.93 -9.00
C LEU A 69 -28.54 6.35 -7.75
N CYS A 70 -29.30 6.34 -6.66
CA CYS A 70 -28.94 5.77 -5.38
C CYS A 70 -29.36 4.31 -5.31
N GLN A 71 -28.60 3.49 -4.57
CA GLN A 71 -28.87 2.07 -4.40
C GLN A 71 -28.61 1.61 -2.97
N ALA A 72 -29.48 0.74 -2.46
CA ALA A 72 -29.25 -0.08 -1.29
C ALA A 72 -29.50 -1.56 -1.62
N ILE A 73 -28.70 -2.46 -1.04
CA ILE A 73 -28.92 -3.91 -1.16
C ILE A 73 -29.64 -4.37 0.11
N CYS A 74 -30.84 -4.92 -0.05
CA CYS A 74 -31.63 -5.41 1.07
C CYS A 74 -30.94 -6.63 1.69
N ASN A 75 -30.91 -6.71 3.01
CA ASN A 75 -30.05 -7.65 3.73
C ASN A 75 -30.67 -9.05 3.79
N PRO A 76 -30.19 -10.05 3.01
CA PRO A 76 -30.82 -11.37 2.96
C PRO A 76 -30.71 -12.15 4.28
N PHE A 77 -29.86 -11.71 5.21
CA PHE A 77 -29.69 -12.31 6.53
C PHE A 77 -30.57 -11.67 7.62
N ASP A 78 -31.24 -10.55 7.34
CA ASP A 78 -32.20 -9.92 8.25
C ASP A 78 -33.60 -10.01 7.64
N TYR A 79 -34.43 -10.91 8.17
CA TYR A 79 -35.79 -11.14 7.68
C TYR A 79 -36.66 -9.87 7.68
N GLN A 80 -36.38 -8.87 8.53
CA GLN A 80 -37.14 -7.62 8.55
C GLN A 80 -36.76 -6.67 7.41
N ASN A 81 -35.60 -6.86 6.78
CA ASN A 81 -35.04 -5.98 5.75
C ASN A 81 -34.55 -6.77 4.51
N ALA A 82 -35.06 -7.99 4.30
CA ALA A 82 -34.55 -8.93 3.29
C ALA A 82 -35.05 -8.68 1.86
N TYR A 83 -36.16 -7.96 1.72
CA TYR A 83 -36.85 -7.80 0.44
C TYR A 83 -37.06 -6.33 0.11
N CYS A 84 -36.97 -5.98 -1.17
CA CYS A 84 -37.41 -4.66 -1.61
C CYS A 84 -38.93 -4.67 -1.80
N GLY A 85 -39.63 -3.69 -1.24
CA GLY A 85 -41.10 -3.66 -1.26
C GLY A 85 -41.66 -2.27 -1.00
N TRP A 86 -42.95 -2.09 -1.32
CA TRP A 86 -43.66 -0.84 -1.11
C TRP A 86 -44.06 -0.63 0.34
N ASN A 87 -43.62 0.48 0.93
CA ASN A 87 -44.05 0.91 2.25
C ASN A 87 -45.22 1.89 2.15
N SER A 88 -46.42 1.40 2.42
CA SER A 88 -47.66 2.18 2.36
C SER A 88 -47.75 3.31 3.40
N GLN A 89 -46.94 3.28 4.46
CA GLN A 89 -46.89 4.36 5.46
C GLN A 89 -46.13 5.59 4.95
N TYR A 90 -45.10 5.37 4.13
CA TYR A 90 -44.22 6.45 3.62
C TYR A 90 -44.45 6.77 2.13
N GLY A 91 -45.12 5.89 1.37
CA GLY A 91 -45.40 6.10 -0.06
C GLY A 91 -44.15 5.97 -0.93
N ILE A 92 -43.21 5.10 -0.52
CA ILE A 92 -41.93 4.83 -1.20
C ILE A 92 -41.64 3.32 -1.18
N TYR A 93 -40.74 2.87 -2.03
CA TYR A 93 -40.09 1.57 -1.89
C TYR A 93 -38.98 1.63 -0.83
N ASP A 94 -38.91 0.62 0.02
CA ASP A 94 -37.83 0.42 0.99
C ASP A 94 -37.39 -1.05 1.07
N CYS A 95 -36.38 -1.33 1.89
CA CYS A 95 -36.06 -2.70 2.29
C CYS A 95 -36.91 -3.06 3.51
N GLY A 96 -37.64 -4.18 3.42
CA GLY A 96 -38.62 -4.61 4.40
C GLY A 96 -38.85 -6.12 4.40
N PRO A 97 -39.87 -6.61 5.14
CA PRO A 97 -40.15 -8.03 5.31
C PRO A 97 -40.94 -8.66 4.16
N SER A 98 -41.31 -7.91 3.12
CA SER A 98 -42.14 -8.43 2.02
C SER A 98 -41.90 -7.72 0.69
N ARG A 99 -42.10 -8.43 -0.43
CA ARG A 99 -42.08 -7.90 -1.80
C ARG A 99 -43.41 -7.24 -2.17
N ALA A 100 -43.83 -6.24 -1.39
CA ALA A 100 -45.07 -5.51 -1.65
C ALA A 100 -44.94 -4.62 -2.91
N GLN A 101 -46.04 -4.47 -3.66
CA GLN A 101 -46.15 -3.53 -4.79
C GLN A 101 -46.99 -2.32 -4.38
N ASP A 102 -46.77 -1.18 -5.02
CA ASP A 102 -47.64 0.00 -4.88
C ASP A 102 -49.11 -0.37 -5.23
N PRO A 103 -50.05 -0.31 -4.26
CA PRO A 103 -51.45 -0.66 -4.51
C PRO A 103 -52.14 0.25 -5.53
N SER A 104 -51.60 1.45 -5.77
CA SER A 104 -52.12 2.39 -6.79
C SER A 104 -51.58 2.11 -8.19
N LEU A 105 -50.54 1.26 -8.30
CA LEU A 105 -49.80 0.96 -9.54
C LEU A 105 -49.23 2.20 -10.25
N VAL A 106 -49.11 3.33 -9.55
CA VAL A 106 -48.48 4.56 -10.08
C VAL A 106 -46.97 4.41 -10.13
N HIS A 107 -46.37 3.77 -9.12
CA HIS A 107 -44.93 3.53 -9.04
C HIS A 107 -44.62 2.06 -9.39
N PRO A 108 -43.84 1.79 -10.45
CA PRO A 108 -43.58 0.43 -10.90
C PRO A 108 -42.70 -0.32 -9.89
N TYR A 109 -43.07 -1.56 -9.58
CA TYR A 109 -42.26 -2.42 -8.71
C TYR A 109 -40.84 -2.65 -9.27
N GLU A 110 -40.70 -2.79 -10.59
CA GLU A 110 -39.39 -2.94 -11.22
C GLU A 110 -38.89 -1.66 -11.88
N CYS A 111 -37.62 -1.33 -11.66
CA CYS A 111 -36.97 -0.15 -12.23
C CYS A 111 -36.93 -0.19 -13.76
N ASN A 112 -37.51 0.83 -14.41
CA ASN A 112 -37.64 0.89 -15.87
C ASN A 112 -36.46 1.64 -16.54
N ILE A 113 -35.25 1.18 -16.27
CA ILE A 113 -34.01 1.68 -16.88
C ILE A 113 -33.76 0.94 -18.21
N PRO A 114 -33.50 1.62 -19.34
CA PRO A 114 -33.28 0.95 -20.63
C PRO A 114 -31.90 0.28 -20.73
N CYS A 115 -31.82 -0.91 -21.34
CA CYS A 115 -30.58 -1.69 -21.43
C CYS A 115 -29.43 -1.06 -22.24
N ASN A 116 -29.72 -0.12 -23.16
CA ASN A 116 -28.71 0.65 -23.91
C ASN A 116 -27.54 -0.17 -24.52
N GLY A 117 -27.82 -1.38 -25.00
CA GLY A 117 -26.83 -2.27 -25.62
C GLY A 117 -26.15 -3.28 -24.68
N VAL A 118 -26.39 -3.19 -23.37
CA VAL A 118 -25.98 -4.22 -22.41
C VAL A 118 -26.74 -5.53 -22.69
N SER A 119 -26.02 -6.66 -22.68
CA SER A 119 -26.59 -7.99 -22.96
C SER A 119 -27.20 -8.65 -21.71
N GLU A 120 -27.89 -9.77 -21.88
CA GLU A 120 -28.41 -10.57 -20.74
C GLU A 120 -27.29 -11.20 -19.91
N ALA A 121 -26.17 -11.56 -20.54
CA ALA A 121 -24.96 -12.00 -19.84
C ALA A 121 -24.25 -10.86 -19.09
N GLY A 122 -24.60 -9.61 -19.38
CA GLY A 122 -24.08 -8.45 -18.68
C GLY A 122 -22.62 -8.09 -18.98
N CYS A 123 -22.07 -7.28 -18.08
CA CYS A 123 -20.73 -6.71 -18.11
C CYS A 123 -20.44 -6.00 -16.78
N CYS A 124 -19.18 -5.64 -16.56
CA CYS A 124 -18.71 -4.85 -15.43
C CYS A 124 -18.37 -3.42 -15.84
N GLU A 125 -18.38 -2.51 -14.88
CA GLU A 125 -17.82 -1.17 -14.99
C GLU A 125 -16.93 -0.91 -13.77
N GLY A 126 -15.65 -0.61 -14.02
CA GLY A 126 -14.62 -0.76 -12.98
C GLY A 126 -14.58 -2.20 -12.45
N GLN A 127 -14.28 -2.38 -11.16
CA GLN A 127 -14.16 -3.70 -10.52
C GLN A 127 -15.38 -4.12 -9.69
N THR A 128 -16.33 -3.23 -9.45
CA THR A 128 -17.38 -3.41 -8.42
C THR A 128 -18.79 -3.19 -8.95
N LEU A 129 -18.96 -2.58 -10.12
CA LEU A 129 -20.29 -2.29 -10.66
C LEU A 129 -20.67 -3.35 -11.71
N LEU A 130 -21.71 -4.12 -11.40
CA LEU A 130 -22.32 -5.09 -12.31
C LEU A 130 -23.48 -4.44 -13.08
N LYS A 131 -23.56 -4.70 -14.38
CA LYS A 131 -24.70 -4.35 -15.22
C LYS A 131 -25.13 -5.54 -16.07
N TYR A 132 -26.43 -5.79 -16.17
CA TYR A 132 -26.98 -6.77 -17.12
C TYR A 132 -28.40 -6.40 -17.54
N CYS A 133 -28.79 -6.83 -18.74
CA CYS A 133 -30.15 -6.65 -19.23
C CYS A 133 -31.02 -7.81 -18.77
N LYS A 134 -32.22 -7.53 -18.26
CA LYS A 134 -33.21 -8.55 -17.92
C LYS A 134 -34.56 -8.08 -18.42
N GLN A 135 -35.17 -8.84 -19.34
CA GLN A 135 -36.51 -8.53 -19.88
C GLN A 135 -36.63 -7.10 -20.44
N GLY A 136 -35.55 -6.58 -21.05
CA GLY A 136 -35.47 -5.22 -21.59
C GLY A 136 -35.16 -4.12 -20.58
N ARG A 137 -34.97 -4.45 -19.29
CA ARG A 137 -34.59 -3.52 -18.21
C ARG A 137 -33.13 -3.71 -17.81
N LEU A 138 -32.40 -2.61 -17.65
CA LEU A 138 -31.04 -2.60 -17.14
C LEU A 138 -31.07 -2.79 -15.62
N VAL A 139 -30.48 -3.88 -15.15
CA VAL A 139 -30.18 -4.08 -13.74
C VAL A 139 -28.77 -3.57 -13.49
N ILE A 140 -28.61 -2.69 -12.49
CA ILE A 140 -27.32 -2.13 -12.05
C ILE A 140 -27.13 -2.52 -10.59
N ILE A 141 -25.95 -3.06 -10.24
CA ILE A 141 -25.65 -3.53 -8.88
C ILE A 141 -24.23 -3.14 -8.48
N ASN A 142 -24.10 -2.27 -7.48
CA ASN A 142 -22.83 -2.04 -6.79
C ASN A 142 -22.46 -3.23 -5.88
N CYS A 143 -21.68 -4.18 -6.38
CA CYS A 143 -21.23 -5.35 -5.62
C CYS A 143 -20.44 -4.99 -4.36
N ALA A 144 -19.74 -3.84 -4.33
CA ALA A 144 -19.02 -3.39 -3.13
C ALA A 144 -19.95 -3.05 -1.95
N ALA A 145 -21.24 -2.81 -2.19
CA ALA A 145 -22.25 -2.64 -1.15
C ALA A 145 -22.73 -3.98 -0.53
N ASN A 146 -22.28 -5.13 -1.03
CA ASN A 146 -22.59 -6.43 -0.44
C ASN A 146 -21.94 -6.57 0.96
N GLN A 147 -22.71 -7.08 1.91
CA GLN A 147 -22.25 -7.37 3.28
C GLN A 147 -21.32 -8.61 3.36
N GLY A 148 -21.26 -9.42 2.31
CA GLY A 148 -20.43 -10.64 2.24
C GLY A 148 -19.12 -10.48 1.46
N SER A 149 -18.50 -11.63 1.12
CA SER A 149 -17.24 -11.69 0.35
C SER A 149 -17.37 -11.28 -1.13
N TYR A 150 -18.59 -11.29 -1.67
CA TYR A 150 -18.91 -11.11 -3.08
C TYR A 150 -18.89 -9.63 -3.50
N LYS A 151 -17.74 -8.97 -3.36
CA LYS A 151 -17.59 -7.50 -3.51
C LYS A 151 -17.18 -7.02 -4.90
N PHE A 152 -16.86 -7.94 -5.80
CA PHE A 152 -16.35 -7.61 -7.13
C PHE A 152 -17.37 -8.00 -8.20
N CYS A 153 -17.34 -7.33 -9.34
CA CYS A 153 -18.01 -7.80 -10.55
C CYS A 153 -17.09 -8.75 -11.30
N GLY A 154 -17.59 -9.93 -11.68
CA GLY A 154 -16.80 -10.96 -12.36
C GLY A 154 -17.68 -11.96 -13.10
N TRP A 155 -17.07 -12.69 -14.03
CA TRP A 155 -17.74 -13.75 -14.78
C TRP A 155 -18.00 -14.99 -13.91
N ASP A 156 -19.24 -15.44 -13.87
CA ASP A 156 -19.65 -16.71 -13.29
C ASP A 156 -19.80 -17.78 -14.40
N PRO A 157 -19.01 -18.86 -14.38
CA PRO A 157 -19.08 -19.94 -15.38
C PRO A 157 -20.31 -20.86 -15.23
N VAL A 158 -20.99 -20.86 -14.08
CA VAL A 158 -22.23 -21.60 -13.82
C VAL A 158 -23.43 -20.85 -14.40
N TYR A 159 -23.53 -19.53 -14.17
CA TYR A 159 -24.58 -18.70 -14.76
C TYR A 159 -24.34 -18.32 -16.22
N GLN A 160 -23.10 -18.44 -16.72
CA GLN A 160 -22.67 -17.99 -18.05
C GLN A 160 -22.93 -16.49 -18.27
N GLY A 161 -22.63 -15.69 -17.24
CA GLY A 161 -22.83 -14.25 -17.22
C GLY A 161 -22.04 -13.59 -16.11
N TYR A 162 -22.07 -12.26 -16.08
CA TYR A 162 -21.45 -11.47 -15.02
C TYR A 162 -22.33 -11.43 -13.77
N ALA A 163 -21.71 -11.60 -12.61
CA ALA A 163 -22.33 -11.61 -11.29
C ALA A 163 -21.45 -10.87 -10.27
N CYS A 164 -21.95 -10.72 -9.04
CA CYS A 164 -21.12 -10.30 -7.92
C CYS A 164 -20.37 -11.51 -7.34
N THR A 165 -19.04 -11.49 -7.44
CA THR A 165 -18.11 -12.60 -7.16
C THR A 165 -17.07 -12.20 -6.10
N VAL A 166 -16.30 -13.17 -5.60
CA VAL A 166 -15.21 -12.92 -4.60
C VAL A 166 -13.95 -12.28 -5.17
N SER A 167 -13.81 -12.23 -6.49
CA SER A 167 -12.68 -11.60 -7.19
C SER A 167 -13.07 -11.18 -8.61
N PRO A 168 -12.46 -10.12 -9.18
CA PRO A 168 -12.70 -9.74 -10.57
C PRO A 168 -12.29 -10.86 -11.53
N ALA A 169 -13.18 -11.25 -12.44
CA ALA A 169 -12.93 -12.28 -13.44
C ALA A 169 -13.45 -11.85 -14.82
N GLY A 170 -12.61 -11.95 -15.85
CA GLY A 170 -12.99 -11.74 -17.24
C GLY A 170 -13.80 -12.92 -17.80
N GLY A 171 -14.76 -12.62 -18.68
CA GLY A 171 -15.53 -13.62 -19.40
C GLY A 171 -14.75 -14.26 -20.56
N PRO A 172 -15.28 -15.36 -21.14
CA PRO A 172 -14.71 -15.99 -22.31
C PRO A 172 -14.87 -15.10 -23.56
N PRO A 173 -14.15 -15.40 -24.67
CA PRO A 173 -14.27 -14.65 -25.91
C PRO A 173 -15.73 -14.48 -26.36
N GLY A 174 -16.14 -13.24 -26.62
CA GLY A 174 -17.54 -12.86 -26.88
C GLY A 174 -18.24 -12.16 -25.71
N TYR A 175 -17.70 -12.25 -24.49
CA TYR A 175 -18.26 -11.64 -23.28
C TYR A 175 -17.26 -10.68 -22.63
N PRO A 176 -17.12 -9.43 -23.13
CA PRO A 176 -16.13 -8.49 -22.65
C PRO A 176 -16.39 -8.06 -21.20
N TYR A 177 -15.30 -7.85 -20.44
CA TYR A 177 -15.40 -7.44 -19.03
C TYR A 177 -15.99 -6.04 -18.87
N GLN A 178 -15.63 -5.10 -19.75
CA GLN A 178 -16.17 -3.74 -19.69
C GLN A 178 -17.49 -3.62 -20.48
N CYS A 179 -18.43 -2.85 -19.93
CA CYS A 179 -19.68 -2.53 -20.61
C CYS A 179 -19.46 -1.65 -21.85
N SER A 180 -19.55 -2.24 -23.04
CA SER A 180 -19.65 -1.52 -24.32
C SER A 180 -20.99 -0.81 -24.46
N GLY A 181 -21.20 0.23 -23.65
CA GLY A 181 -22.50 0.82 -23.33
C GLY A 181 -22.60 2.34 -23.45
N THR A 182 -21.72 3.00 -24.20
CA THR A 182 -21.93 4.33 -24.80
C THR A 182 -21.08 4.48 -26.04
N THR A 183 -21.72 4.54 -27.22
CA THR A 183 -21.10 4.41 -28.56
C THR A 183 -20.36 3.07 -28.78
N PRO A 184 -20.26 2.55 -30.03
CA PRO A 184 -19.18 1.62 -30.34
C PRO A 184 -17.88 2.36 -30.03
N CYS A 185 -17.06 1.83 -29.13
CA CYS A 185 -15.76 2.45 -28.86
C CYS A 185 -14.93 2.37 -30.13
N ILE A 186 -14.71 3.51 -30.79
CA ILE A 186 -13.97 3.57 -32.05
C ILE A 186 -12.48 3.53 -31.69
N PRO A 187 -11.75 2.43 -32.02
CA PRO A 187 -10.37 2.27 -31.61
C PRO A 187 -9.50 3.37 -32.22
N SER A 188 -8.95 4.23 -31.36
CA SER A 188 -8.21 5.43 -31.77
C SER A 188 -6.71 5.14 -31.85
N CYS A 189 -6.35 4.50 -32.96
CA CYS A 189 -4.97 4.15 -33.32
C CYS A 189 -4.33 5.12 -34.34
N SER A 190 -5.06 6.14 -34.80
CA SER A 190 -4.50 7.15 -35.69
C SER A 190 -3.35 7.89 -34.99
N GLY A 191 -2.14 7.77 -35.55
CA GLY A 191 -0.92 8.36 -34.98
C GLY A 191 -0.24 7.55 -33.86
N LYS A 192 -0.73 6.35 -33.52
CA LYS A 192 -0.07 5.43 -32.58
C LYS A 192 0.60 4.27 -33.31
N GLN A 193 1.73 3.79 -32.77
CA GLN A 193 2.46 2.60 -33.22
C GLN A 193 2.29 1.41 -32.25
N CYS A 194 2.16 1.69 -30.96
CA CYS A 194 1.83 0.71 -29.92
C CYS A 194 1.05 1.38 -28.78
N GLY A 195 0.51 0.60 -27.84
CA GLY A 195 -0.28 1.09 -26.70
C GLY A 195 -1.80 1.00 -26.90
N ASP A 196 -2.56 1.42 -25.89
CA ASP A 196 -4.02 1.26 -25.80
C ASP A 196 -4.78 2.03 -26.91
N ASP A 197 -5.84 1.44 -27.45
CA ASP A 197 -6.73 2.05 -28.44
C ASP A 197 -7.84 2.94 -27.86
N GLY A 198 -7.95 2.98 -26.52
CA GLY A 198 -9.02 3.66 -25.77
C GLY A 198 -10.23 2.76 -25.52
N CYS A 199 -10.19 1.51 -25.98
CA CYS A 199 -11.30 0.56 -26.03
C CYS A 199 -10.94 -0.82 -25.43
N GLY A 200 -9.75 -0.95 -24.84
CA GLY A 200 -9.27 -2.19 -24.23
C GLY A 200 -8.57 -3.16 -25.19
N SER A 201 -8.25 -2.74 -26.41
CA SER A 201 -7.30 -3.44 -27.29
C SER A 201 -6.04 -2.58 -27.50
N VAL A 202 -5.11 -3.02 -28.34
CA VAL A 202 -3.83 -2.32 -28.57
C VAL A 202 -3.62 -1.97 -30.04
N CYS A 203 -3.08 -0.77 -30.28
CA CYS A 203 -2.79 -0.20 -31.59
C CYS A 203 -1.55 -0.76 -32.29
N GLY A 204 -0.98 -1.84 -31.75
CA GLY A 204 0.25 -2.47 -32.22
C GLY A 204 1.17 -2.83 -31.04
N THR A 205 2.26 -3.53 -31.35
CA THR A 205 3.31 -3.89 -30.40
C THR A 205 4.65 -3.38 -30.89
N CYS A 206 5.42 -2.80 -29.98
CA CYS A 206 6.74 -2.27 -30.29
C CYS A 206 7.76 -3.43 -30.48
N PRO A 207 8.83 -3.26 -31.28
CA PRO A 207 9.93 -4.22 -31.41
C PRO A 207 10.58 -4.60 -30.07
N SER A 208 11.29 -5.73 -30.02
CA SER A 208 11.85 -6.30 -28.78
C SER A 208 12.91 -5.44 -28.07
N ASN A 209 13.40 -4.37 -28.71
CA ASN A 209 14.35 -3.40 -28.16
C ASN A 209 13.70 -2.03 -27.85
N GLU A 210 12.36 -1.92 -27.91
CA GLU A 210 11.61 -0.67 -27.76
C GLU A 210 10.46 -0.84 -26.74
N VAL A 211 10.04 0.27 -26.12
CA VAL A 211 8.92 0.34 -25.18
C VAL A 211 7.88 1.33 -25.70
N CYS A 212 6.61 1.08 -25.38
CA CYS A 212 5.52 2.01 -25.73
C CYS A 212 5.58 3.21 -24.79
N GLN A 213 5.89 4.39 -25.32
CA GLN A 213 5.77 5.64 -24.58
C GLN A 213 4.94 6.65 -25.39
N ASN A 214 3.87 7.17 -24.78
CA ASN A 214 2.95 8.13 -25.40
C ASN A 214 2.39 7.69 -26.77
N GLY A 215 2.18 6.39 -26.97
CA GLY A 215 1.66 5.82 -28.22
C GLY A 215 2.71 5.54 -29.30
N VAL A 216 3.98 5.83 -29.04
CA VAL A 216 5.09 5.66 -30.00
C VAL A 216 6.06 4.60 -29.47
N CYS A 217 6.67 3.81 -30.37
CA CYS A 217 7.77 2.95 -30.01
C CYS A 217 9.00 3.82 -29.73
N VAL A 218 9.54 3.79 -28.52
CA VAL A 218 10.80 4.46 -28.18
C VAL A 218 11.84 3.43 -27.77
N ALA A 219 13.09 3.64 -28.16
CA ALA A 219 14.20 2.76 -27.76
C ALA A 219 14.22 2.56 -26.23
N LEU A 220 14.41 1.32 -25.78
CA LEU A 220 14.58 1.03 -24.36
C LEU A 220 15.71 1.91 -23.81
N CYS A 221 15.43 2.64 -22.73
CA CYS A 221 16.43 3.52 -22.14
C CYS A 221 17.60 2.68 -21.61
N GLN A 222 18.76 2.84 -22.24
CA GLN A 222 19.97 2.14 -21.84
C GLN A 222 20.55 2.77 -20.58
N ARG A 223 20.49 2.02 -19.48
CA ARG A 223 21.05 2.39 -18.17
C ARG A 223 22.55 2.70 -18.29
N LYS A 224 22.96 3.89 -17.85
CA LYS A 224 24.35 4.38 -17.88
C LYS A 224 25.01 4.16 -16.51
N CYS A 225 25.39 2.92 -16.27
CA CYS A 225 25.93 2.44 -14.99
C CYS A 225 27.38 1.98 -15.05
N GLU A 226 27.98 1.96 -16.24
CA GLU A 226 29.41 1.71 -16.43
C GLU A 226 30.24 2.68 -15.57
N GLY A 227 30.99 2.13 -14.61
CA GLY A 227 31.83 2.91 -13.68
C GLY A 227 31.10 3.48 -12.46
N LYS A 228 29.83 3.13 -12.21
CA LYS A 228 29.06 3.55 -11.01
C LYS A 228 28.70 2.37 -10.11
N GLU A 229 28.73 2.62 -8.81
CA GLU A 229 28.29 1.69 -7.76
C GLU A 229 26.92 2.08 -7.17
N CYS A 230 26.61 3.37 -7.11
CA CYS A 230 25.30 3.89 -6.74
C CYS A 230 24.96 5.20 -7.52
N GLY A 231 23.76 5.75 -7.31
CA GLY A 231 23.28 6.96 -8.00
C GLY A 231 22.43 6.67 -9.26
N PRO A 232 21.97 7.71 -9.98
CA PRO A 232 20.97 7.56 -11.05
C PRO A 232 21.53 6.87 -12.31
N ASP A 233 20.70 6.03 -12.92
CA ASP A 233 21.01 5.27 -14.13
C ASP A 233 20.74 6.01 -15.46
N GLY A 234 20.17 7.22 -15.38
CA GLY A 234 19.79 8.02 -16.55
C GLY A 234 18.43 7.66 -17.17
N CYS A 235 17.73 6.68 -16.61
CA CYS A 235 16.46 6.13 -17.09
C CYS A 235 15.34 6.20 -16.04
N GLY A 236 15.55 6.94 -14.94
CA GLY A 236 14.62 7.05 -13.81
C GLY A 236 14.84 6.02 -12.70
N GLY A 237 15.80 5.11 -12.84
CA GLY A 237 16.23 4.17 -11.80
C GLY A 237 17.60 4.52 -11.22
N THR A 238 18.17 3.58 -10.46
CA THR A 238 19.49 3.71 -9.83
C THR A 238 20.42 2.55 -10.22
N CYS A 239 21.72 2.85 -10.33
CA CYS A 239 22.76 1.88 -10.69
C CYS A 239 23.10 0.86 -9.60
N GLY A 240 22.77 1.19 -8.36
CA GLY A 240 22.97 0.36 -7.18
C GLY A 240 22.70 1.17 -5.92
N GLN A 241 22.95 0.56 -4.76
CA GLN A 241 22.77 1.19 -3.46
C GLN A 241 24.03 0.98 -2.62
N CYS A 242 24.54 2.07 -2.05
CA CYS A 242 25.77 2.04 -1.28
C CYS A 242 25.56 1.29 0.06
N PRO A 243 26.58 0.62 0.62
CA PRO A 243 26.48 -0.08 1.91
C PRO A 243 26.12 0.85 3.09
N PRO A 244 25.70 0.31 4.25
CA PRO A 244 25.56 1.08 5.49
C PRO A 244 26.83 1.89 5.80
N ASP A 245 26.65 3.11 6.31
CA ASP A 245 27.70 4.11 6.55
C ASP A 245 28.43 4.67 5.31
N PHE A 246 27.96 4.38 4.08
CA PHE A 246 28.49 4.98 2.84
C PHE A 246 27.43 5.84 2.14
N ALA A 247 27.87 6.94 1.53
CA ALA A 247 27.07 7.84 0.72
C ALA A 247 27.47 7.75 -0.76
N CYS A 248 26.53 8.06 -1.66
CA CYS A 248 26.82 8.15 -3.09
C CYS A 248 27.56 9.47 -3.39
N SER A 249 28.74 9.41 -4.00
CA SER A 249 29.42 10.59 -4.52
C SER A 249 28.78 11.07 -5.83
N GLU A 250 29.09 12.30 -6.26
CA GLU A 250 28.64 12.82 -7.56
C GLU A 250 29.15 12.00 -8.76
N GLN A 251 30.29 11.31 -8.58
CA GLN A 251 30.86 10.37 -9.56
C GLN A 251 30.14 9.01 -9.57
N GLY A 252 29.19 8.78 -8.66
CA GLY A 252 28.43 7.53 -8.54
C GLY A 252 29.16 6.42 -7.76
N LEU A 253 30.14 6.76 -6.93
CA LEU A 253 30.91 5.79 -6.12
C LEU A 253 30.42 5.78 -4.67
N CYS A 254 30.53 4.63 -3.99
CA CYS A 254 30.27 4.52 -2.56
C CYS A 254 31.45 5.13 -1.79
N VAL A 255 31.26 6.32 -1.23
CA VAL A 255 32.27 6.97 -0.38
C VAL A 255 31.80 7.01 1.05
N LYS A 256 32.66 6.64 2.00
CA LYS A 256 32.38 6.89 3.42
C LYS A 256 32.37 8.42 3.62
N PRO A 257 31.27 9.03 4.06
CA PRO A 257 31.25 10.48 4.28
C PRO A 257 32.30 10.85 5.34
N PRO A 258 32.89 12.06 5.26
CA PRO A 258 33.86 12.50 6.26
C PRO A 258 33.20 12.48 7.63
N CYS A 259 33.76 11.71 8.55
CA CYS A 259 33.26 11.67 9.92
C CYS A 259 33.59 13.02 10.57
N ILE A 260 32.57 13.71 11.08
CA ILE A 260 32.69 15.01 11.75
C ILE A 260 32.87 14.74 13.25
N PRO A 261 34.06 15.02 13.84
CA PRO A 261 34.31 14.75 15.25
C PRO A 261 33.36 15.55 16.15
N ASP A 262 32.54 14.87 16.96
CA ASP A 262 31.68 15.55 17.94
C ASP A 262 32.38 15.66 19.30
N CYS A 263 32.99 16.81 19.50
CA CYS A 263 33.61 17.22 20.75
C CYS A 263 32.91 18.41 21.43
N LYS A 264 31.68 18.73 21.01
CA LYS A 264 30.96 19.86 21.59
C LYS A 264 30.66 19.58 23.07
N ASN A 265 31.12 20.49 23.94
CA ASN A 265 31.02 20.41 25.41
C ASN A 265 31.85 19.29 26.10
N LYS A 266 32.59 18.47 25.34
CA LYS A 266 33.47 17.41 25.87
C LYS A 266 34.88 17.92 26.13
N GLU A 267 35.45 17.61 27.28
CA GLU A 267 36.87 17.87 27.61
C GLU A 267 37.76 16.65 27.37
N CYS A 268 37.16 15.46 27.30
CA CYS A 268 37.83 14.17 27.15
C CYS A 268 36.84 13.12 26.62
N GLY A 269 37.34 11.92 26.31
CA GLY A 269 36.52 10.82 25.78
C GLY A 269 36.45 10.84 24.25
N SER A 270 35.63 9.95 23.67
CA SER A 270 35.60 9.74 22.22
C SER A 270 34.87 10.85 21.45
N ASP A 271 35.39 11.12 20.25
CA ASP A 271 34.83 12.05 19.28
C ASP A 271 33.76 11.43 18.36
N LEU A 272 33.40 10.17 18.62
CA LEU A 272 32.54 9.29 17.80
C LEU A 272 33.07 8.95 16.38
N CYS A 273 34.26 9.45 16.03
CA CYS A 273 34.94 9.20 14.75
C CYS A 273 36.20 8.32 14.86
N GLY A 274 36.54 7.89 16.08
CA GLY A 274 37.70 7.03 16.37
C GLY A 274 38.90 7.78 16.95
N GLY A 275 38.79 9.09 17.13
CA GLY A 275 39.70 9.92 17.91
C GLY A 275 39.17 10.20 19.32
N SER A 276 39.73 11.24 19.95
CA SER A 276 39.31 11.69 21.28
C SER A 276 39.31 13.21 21.37
N CYS A 277 38.41 13.75 22.18
CA CYS A 277 38.20 15.19 22.32
C CYS A 277 39.21 15.90 23.23
N GLY A 278 40.03 15.12 23.93
CA GLY A 278 41.06 15.62 24.84
C GLY A 278 41.56 14.52 25.76
N VAL A 279 42.67 14.80 26.45
CA VAL A 279 43.30 13.91 27.43
C VAL A 279 43.38 14.64 28.76
N CYS A 280 42.85 14.05 29.82
CA CYS A 280 42.94 14.62 31.16
C CYS A 280 44.39 14.55 31.67
N GLN A 281 44.90 15.67 32.17
CA GLN A 281 46.22 15.72 32.79
C GLN A 281 46.16 15.05 34.19
N PRO A 282 47.12 14.17 34.55
CA PRO A 282 47.17 13.56 35.86
C PRO A 282 47.14 14.61 36.99
N PRO A 283 46.45 14.37 38.11
CA PRO A 283 45.77 13.12 38.49
C PRO A 283 44.31 12.99 37.99
N LYS A 284 43.83 13.88 37.10
CA LYS A 284 42.44 13.86 36.64
C LYS A 284 42.16 12.71 35.68
N ILE A 285 40.96 12.15 35.78
CA ILE A 285 40.42 11.11 34.89
C ILE A 285 39.16 11.61 34.16
N CYS A 286 38.80 10.93 33.07
CA CYS A 286 37.63 11.30 32.28
C CYS A 286 36.36 10.69 32.86
N SER A 287 35.39 11.52 33.23
CA SER A 287 34.10 11.06 33.75
C SER A 287 33.17 10.58 32.62
N PRO A 288 32.09 9.81 32.94
CA PRO A 288 31.05 9.44 31.98
C PRO A 288 30.35 10.64 31.30
N TYR A 289 30.42 11.83 31.92
CA TYR A 289 29.89 13.09 31.38
C TYR A 289 30.91 13.85 30.52
N PHE A 290 32.00 13.21 30.10
CA PHE A 290 33.05 13.77 29.24
C PHE A 290 33.79 14.97 29.85
N LYS A 291 33.97 14.97 31.17
CA LYS A 291 34.66 16.02 31.95
C LYS A 291 35.91 15.50 32.66
N CYS A 292 36.95 16.34 32.77
CA CYS A 292 38.17 15.98 33.48
C CYS A 292 38.06 16.32 34.98
N VAL A 293 37.80 15.30 35.80
CA VAL A 293 37.53 15.41 37.24
C VAL A 293 38.59 14.64 38.05
N LEU A 294 38.68 14.89 39.36
CA LEU A 294 39.53 14.05 40.22
C LEU A 294 38.83 12.70 40.47
N PRO A 295 39.57 11.61 40.73
CA PRO A 295 38.96 10.30 40.98
C PRO A 295 37.97 10.28 42.15
N GLU A 296 38.19 11.14 43.15
CA GLU A 296 37.33 11.33 44.32
C GLU A 296 36.00 12.04 44.00
N ASP A 297 35.87 12.69 42.84
CA ASP A 297 34.64 13.36 42.40
C ASP A 297 33.64 12.42 41.69
N ILE A 298 34.03 11.18 41.36
CA ILE A 298 33.19 10.20 40.63
C ILE A 298 32.41 9.30 41.58
N ILE A 299 32.06 9.81 42.76
CA ILE A 299 31.13 9.12 43.66
C ILE A 299 29.72 9.23 43.05
N PRO A 300 29.05 8.13 42.69
CA PRO A 300 27.62 8.18 42.44
C PRO A 300 27.01 8.66 43.75
N ARG A 301 26.25 9.77 43.73
CA ARG A 301 25.44 10.12 44.89
C ARG A 301 24.41 9.02 45.07
N ASP A 302 24.77 8.07 45.94
CA ASP A 302 23.86 7.08 46.44
C ASP A 302 22.67 7.84 47.03
N TYR A 303 21.48 7.39 46.64
CA TYR A 303 20.28 8.13 46.92
C TYR A 303 19.95 7.83 48.38
N ASP A 304 20.25 8.78 49.29
CA ASP A 304 19.89 8.66 50.71
C ASP A 304 18.37 8.52 50.85
N VAL A 305 17.89 7.29 50.76
CA VAL A 305 16.51 6.92 51.05
C VAL A 305 16.36 6.96 52.56
N HIS A 306 16.06 8.16 53.08
CA HIS A 306 15.44 8.30 54.38
C HIS A 306 14.08 7.59 54.36
N VAL A 307 14.08 6.33 54.80
CA VAL A 307 12.85 5.56 55.06
C VAL A 307 12.18 6.15 56.29
N THR A 308 11.24 7.09 56.08
CA THR A 308 10.23 7.43 57.09
C THR A 308 9.11 6.41 57.01
N GLN A 309 8.90 5.66 58.10
CA GLN A 309 7.77 4.74 58.23
C GLN A 309 6.49 5.53 58.50
N GLU A 310 5.53 5.48 57.57
CA GLU A 310 4.11 5.70 57.87
C GLU A 310 3.30 4.54 57.27
N GLU A 311 2.49 3.90 58.10
CA GLU A 311 1.56 2.84 57.67
C GLU A 311 0.32 3.45 57.01
N PRO A 312 -0.23 2.82 55.96
CA PRO A 312 -1.66 2.86 55.72
C PRO A 312 -2.30 1.47 55.63
N THR A 313 -3.59 1.46 55.95
CA THR A 313 -4.43 0.28 56.11
C THR A 313 -4.74 -0.46 54.80
N ARG A 314 -4.55 -1.78 54.85
CA ARG A 314 -5.36 -2.85 54.23
C ARG A 314 -6.59 -2.41 53.39
N GLU A 315 -6.60 -2.72 52.09
CA GLU A 315 -7.50 -3.72 51.45
C GLU A 315 -7.15 -3.92 49.95
N GLU A 316 -7.42 -5.12 49.44
CA GLU A 316 -7.11 -5.64 48.08
C GLU A 316 -8.21 -5.15 47.07
N GLU A 317 -8.17 -5.25 45.73
CA GLU A 317 -7.36 -6.04 44.78
C GLU A 317 -7.48 -5.46 43.32
N LEU A 318 -6.65 -5.98 42.39
CA LEU A 318 -6.84 -6.10 40.91
C LEU A 318 -6.53 -4.96 39.89
N ALA A 319 -5.63 -5.32 38.96
CA ALA A 319 -5.52 -4.98 37.52
C ALA A 319 -4.76 -3.72 37.00
N ASP A 320 -3.51 -3.95 36.56
CA ASP A 320 -2.77 -3.57 35.31
C ASP A 320 -3.21 -2.32 34.47
N PRO A 321 -2.31 -1.56 33.75
CA PRO A 321 -1.07 -2.07 33.12
C PRO A 321 0.20 -1.18 33.06
N PHE A 322 1.31 -1.85 32.69
CA PHE A 322 2.53 -1.35 32.02
C PHE A 322 3.42 -0.31 32.75
N TYR A 323 4.57 -0.78 33.26
CA TYR A 323 5.75 0.06 33.53
C TYR A 323 7.00 -0.53 32.86
N PHE A 324 7.87 0.36 32.36
CA PHE A 324 9.13 0.00 31.70
C PHE A 324 10.14 -0.59 32.70
N GLU A 325 10.61 -1.82 32.47
CA GLU A 325 11.81 -2.33 33.13
C GLU A 325 13.05 -1.64 32.56
N THR A 326 13.83 -0.99 33.42
CA THR A 326 15.17 -0.49 33.08
C THR A 326 16.13 -1.67 32.95
N ALA A 327 16.71 -1.86 31.76
CA ALA A 327 17.69 -2.92 31.52
C ALA A 327 18.92 -2.78 32.47
N PRO A 328 19.46 -3.90 33.00
CA PRO A 328 20.58 -3.86 33.93
C PRO A 328 21.86 -3.32 33.28
N ILE A 329 22.59 -2.49 34.01
CA ILE A 329 23.83 -1.86 33.54
C ILE A 329 24.94 -2.92 33.42
N PHE A 330 25.36 -3.20 32.18
CA PHE A 330 26.41 -4.18 31.88
C PHE A 330 27.80 -3.53 31.92
N ILE A 331 28.53 -3.72 33.01
CA ILE A 331 29.87 -3.15 33.23
C ILE A 331 30.94 -4.20 32.89
N CYS A 332 31.89 -3.83 32.03
CA CYS A 332 33.03 -4.68 31.70
C CYS A 332 34.19 -4.50 32.69
N PRO A 333 34.96 -5.57 33.01
CA PRO A 333 36.14 -5.48 33.85
C PRO A 333 37.30 -4.74 33.16
N ASP A 334 38.26 -4.27 33.95
CA ASP A 334 39.39 -3.49 33.48
C ASP A 334 40.15 -4.15 32.32
N GLY A 335 40.46 -3.35 31.30
CA GLY A 335 41.10 -3.82 30.07
C GLY A 335 40.14 -4.38 29.01
N PHE A 336 38.82 -4.35 29.24
CA PHE A 336 37.79 -4.72 28.27
C PHE A 336 36.82 -3.57 27.98
N VAL A 337 36.29 -3.51 26.75
CA VAL A 337 35.27 -2.54 26.33
C VAL A 337 34.00 -3.26 25.86
N ALA A 338 32.84 -2.68 26.17
CA ALA A 338 31.56 -3.23 25.73
C ALA A 338 31.36 -2.97 24.21
N LYS A 339 31.14 -4.04 23.44
CA LYS A 339 30.83 -3.98 22.02
C LYS A 339 29.74 -5.00 21.71
N TYR A 340 28.59 -4.54 21.18
CA TYR A 340 27.41 -5.36 20.88
C TYR A 340 26.94 -6.24 22.06
N GLY A 341 26.97 -5.72 23.30
CA GLY A 341 26.54 -6.44 24.50
C GLY A 341 27.54 -7.46 25.05
N GLN A 342 28.78 -7.48 24.56
CA GLN A 342 29.85 -8.35 25.06
C GLN A 342 31.12 -7.56 25.37
N CYS A 343 31.91 -8.03 26.35
CA CYS A 343 33.19 -7.41 26.72
C CYS A 343 34.33 -7.95 25.85
N VAL A 344 35.03 -7.06 25.13
CA VAL A 344 36.18 -7.43 24.28
C VAL A 344 37.47 -6.74 24.73
N PRO A 345 38.66 -7.38 24.66
CA PRO A 345 39.90 -6.80 25.16
C PRO A 345 40.28 -5.50 24.42
N ALA A 346 40.69 -4.47 25.16
CA ALA A 346 41.01 -3.14 24.63
C ALA A 346 42.31 -3.07 23.81
N ASN A 347 43.18 -4.08 23.90
CA ASN A 347 44.57 -4.04 23.40
C ASN A 347 44.79 -4.73 22.03
N GLN A 348 43.88 -4.56 21.06
CA GLN A 348 44.14 -4.89 19.65
C GLN A 348 43.80 -3.75 18.68
N SER A 349 44.50 -2.63 18.83
CA SER A 349 44.57 -1.54 17.83
C SER A 349 46.01 -1.11 17.54
N LYS A 350 46.94 -2.06 17.42
CA LYS A 350 48.20 -1.81 16.69
C LYS A 350 47.98 -1.99 15.20
N SER A 351 47.70 -0.89 14.53
CA SER A 351 47.95 -0.75 13.10
C SER A 351 49.42 -1.07 12.80
N ARG A 352 49.67 -2.21 12.15
CA ARG A 352 50.91 -2.43 11.41
C ARG A 352 50.61 -2.16 9.94
N SER A 353 51.07 -1.00 9.47
CA SER A 353 51.34 -0.79 8.05
C SER A 353 52.44 -1.75 7.61
N ALA A 354 52.20 -2.49 6.53
CA ALA A 354 53.22 -3.25 5.82
C ALA A 354 52.82 -3.36 4.34
N SER A 355 53.50 -2.58 3.50
CA SER A 355 53.53 -2.83 2.06
C SER A 355 54.36 -4.08 1.76
N CYS A 356 53.95 -4.87 0.78
CA CYS A 356 54.85 -5.66 -0.06
C CYS A 356 54.30 -5.69 -1.49
N SER A 357 55.15 -5.35 -2.46
CA SER A 357 54.92 -5.65 -3.88
C SER A 357 55.63 -6.96 -4.26
N ALA A 358 55.21 -7.58 -5.37
CA ALA A 358 55.86 -8.62 -6.20
C ALA A 358 57.15 -9.30 -5.66
N SER A 359 57.32 -10.63 -5.73
CA SER A 359 57.26 -11.43 -6.96
C SER A 359 57.36 -12.96 -6.75
N ASP A 360 56.89 -13.70 -7.76
CA ASP A 360 57.31 -15.01 -8.30
C ASP A 360 57.68 -16.27 -7.45
N SER A 361 57.10 -17.37 -7.94
CA SER A 361 57.70 -18.69 -8.25
C SER A 361 57.59 -19.90 -7.30
N SER A 362 57.12 -21.01 -7.92
CA SER A 362 57.44 -22.43 -7.67
C SER A 362 57.05 -23.09 -6.32
N SER A 363 56.11 -24.05 -6.31
CA SER A 363 56.33 -25.53 -6.29
C SER A 363 56.66 -26.08 -4.87
N LEU A 364 56.22 -27.23 -4.31
CA LEU A 364 55.53 -28.49 -4.67
C LEU A 364 54.76 -29.00 -3.40
N SER A 365 53.93 -30.05 -3.34
CA SER A 365 53.05 -30.77 -4.30
C SER A 365 52.25 -31.87 -3.56
N LEU A 366 50.94 -32.02 -3.79
CA LEU A 366 50.10 -33.20 -3.49
C LEU A 366 48.78 -33.03 -4.26
N SER A 367 48.63 -33.59 -5.47
CA SER A 367 48.13 -34.97 -5.73
C SER A 367 46.70 -35.14 -5.20
N ILE A 368 45.66 -35.33 -6.03
CA ILE A 368 45.43 -36.51 -6.90
C ILE A 368 44.53 -36.16 -8.12
N PHE A 369 44.75 -36.86 -9.25
CA PHE A 369 43.98 -36.85 -10.53
C PHE A 369 42.59 -37.55 -10.38
N LEU A 370 41.59 -37.56 -11.28
CA LEU A 370 41.48 -37.57 -12.76
C LEU A 370 40.16 -36.85 -13.17
N LEU A 371 40.07 -36.14 -14.31
CA LEU A 371 39.58 -36.63 -15.64
C LEU A 371 38.30 -37.50 -15.57
N GLY A 372 37.24 -37.32 -16.35
CA GLY A 372 37.07 -36.71 -17.69
C GLY A 372 36.02 -37.54 -18.48
N PHE A 373 35.77 -37.20 -19.76
CA PHE A 373 34.74 -37.76 -20.69
C PHE A 373 33.35 -37.11 -20.62
N LEU A 374 32.75 -36.51 -21.66
CA LEU A 374 32.61 -36.76 -23.12
C LEU A 374 31.72 -37.96 -23.52
N GLY A 375 30.67 -37.67 -24.31
CA GLY A 375 29.75 -38.63 -24.92
C GLY A 375 28.58 -39.03 -24.00
N ILE A 376 27.40 -39.43 -24.49
CA ILE A 376 27.03 -39.87 -25.84
C ILE A 376 25.62 -39.37 -26.21
N LEU A 377 25.44 -38.95 -27.46
CA LEU A 377 24.13 -38.72 -28.08
C LEU A 377 23.49 -40.04 -28.53
N GLY A 378 22.20 -40.20 -28.25
CA GLY A 378 21.30 -41.06 -29.02
C GLY A 378 21.14 -42.51 -28.55
N ILE A 379 19.90 -42.90 -28.30
CA ILE A 379 19.13 -43.85 -29.13
C ILE A 379 17.67 -43.82 -28.67
N ARG A 380 16.75 -43.50 -29.60
CA ARG A 380 15.32 -43.75 -29.40
C ARG A 380 15.06 -45.26 -29.54
N ARG A 381 14.31 -45.86 -28.62
CA ARG A 381 13.56 -47.11 -28.87
C ARG A 381 12.13 -46.97 -28.36
N PRO A 382 11.11 -47.20 -29.21
CA PRO A 382 9.72 -47.34 -28.77
C PRO A 382 9.46 -48.77 -28.31
N ILE A 383 8.61 -48.95 -27.30
CA ILE A 383 8.08 -50.26 -26.91
C ILE A 383 6.55 -50.20 -26.92
N ARG A 384 5.94 -51.09 -27.72
CA ARG A 384 4.51 -51.45 -27.66
C ARG A 384 4.21 -51.95 -26.24
N GLY A 385 3.15 -51.55 -25.55
CA GLY A 385 1.78 -51.66 -26.01
C GLY A 385 1.26 -53.08 -25.79
N ASN A 386 0.56 -53.32 -24.67
CA ASN A 386 -0.61 -54.21 -24.60
C ASN A 386 -1.43 -53.95 -23.31
N PRO A 387 -2.73 -54.32 -23.25
CA PRO A 387 -3.66 -53.81 -22.25
C PRO A 387 -3.88 -54.75 -21.06
N ARG A 388 -4.52 -54.21 -20.03
CA ARG A 388 -5.67 -54.81 -19.35
C ARG A 388 -6.59 -53.70 -18.83
#